data_AF-A0A0C9RBX8-F1
#
_entry.id   AF-A0A0C9RBX8-F1
#
_cell.length_a   1.000
_cell.length_b   1.000
_cell.length_c   1.000
_cell.angle_alpha   90.00
_cell.angle_beta   90.00
_cell.angle_gamma   90.00
#
_symmetry.space_group_name_H-M   'P 1'
#
loop_
_entity.id
_entity.type
_entity.pdbx_description
1 polymer ?
#
loop_
_entity_poly.entity_id
_entity_poly.type
_entity_poly.pdbx_seq_one_letter_code
_entity_poly.pdbx_strand_id
1 'polypeptide(L)'
;LADPAKYENLFPGLGGALRAEEFLQQTQSKKLPATAAAKIPLNIERNPIEEMYAAEQRGIYESNGKPGVQSYKKSDDFVIPPTNAAATTSTAASVLNKSSDGLANDGDDIDDELDLEIEGVTLDDNIDTTDVNLDDDFLSDD
;
A
#
# COMPACT_ATOMS: atom_id res chain seq x y z
N LEU A 1 5.41 18.02 -18.22
CA LEU A 1 4.15 17.81 -17.47
C LEU A 1 3.80 19.13 -16.76
N ALA A 2 2.51 19.47 -16.66
CA ALA A 2 2.07 20.66 -15.94
C ALA A 2 2.19 20.43 -14.41
N ASP A 3 2.48 21.50 -13.65
CA ASP A 3 2.60 21.47 -12.19
C ASP A 3 1.21 21.40 -11.54
N PRO A 4 0.87 20.34 -10.80
CA PRO A 4 -0.47 20.18 -10.23
C PRO A 4 -0.88 21.33 -9.30
N ALA A 5 0.08 21.96 -8.61
CA ALA A 5 -0.19 23.08 -7.71
C ALA A 5 -0.57 24.38 -8.44
N LYS A 6 -0.26 24.49 -9.73
CA LYS A 6 -0.53 25.71 -10.53
C LYS A 6 -1.84 25.62 -11.31
N TYR A 7 -2.43 24.43 -11.41
CA TYR A 7 -3.59 24.18 -12.24
C TYR A 7 -4.65 23.39 -11.46
N GLU A 8 -5.23 23.99 -10.43
CA GLU A 8 -6.33 23.40 -9.63
C GLU A 8 -7.47 22.85 -10.49
N ASN A 9 -7.78 23.50 -11.61
CA ASN A 9 -8.80 23.03 -12.57
C ASN A 9 -8.48 21.65 -13.18
N LEU A 10 -7.20 21.28 -13.23
CA LEU A 10 -6.74 19.99 -13.74
C LEU A 10 -6.66 18.92 -12.65
N PHE A 11 -6.65 19.32 -11.37
CA PHE A 11 -6.49 18.44 -10.23
C PHE A 11 -7.48 18.79 -9.12
N PRO A 12 -8.80 18.69 -9.39
CA PRO A 12 -9.81 18.99 -8.39
C PRO A 12 -9.63 18.09 -7.16
N GLY A 13 -9.62 18.69 -5.97
CA GLY A 13 -9.48 17.97 -4.71
C GLY A 13 -8.04 17.71 -4.25
N LEU A 14 -7.02 18.02 -5.07
CA LEU A 14 -5.61 17.81 -4.71
C LEU A 14 -5.22 18.57 -3.43
N GLY A 15 -5.55 19.85 -3.33
CA GLY A 15 -5.27 20.63 -2.11
C GLY A 15 -5.98 20.11 -0.86
N GLY A 16 -7.14 19.46 -1.02
CA GLY A 16 -7.84 18.78 0.08
C GLY A 16 -7.14 17.49 0.48
N ALA A 17 -6.76 16.67 -0.49
CA ALA A 17 -6.05 15.40 -0.26
C ALA A 17 -4.71 15.61 0.44
N LEU A 18 -3.92 16.58 -0.01
CA LEU A 18 -2.61 16.88 0.59
C LEU A 18 -2.72 17.35 2.04
N ARG A 19 -3.76 18.11 2.41
CA ARG A 19 -4.00 18.49 3.81
C ARG A 19 -4.46 17.31 4.65
N ALA A 20 -5.33 16.47 4.10
CA ALA A 20 -5.79 15.26 4.80
C ALA A 20 -4.63 14.28 5.05
N GLU A 21 -3.68 14.18 4.12
CA GLU A 21 -2.45 13.43 4.29
C GLU A 21 -1.62 13.97 5.46
N GLU A 22 -1.36 15.28 5.51
CA GLU A 22 -0.65 15.92 6.62
C GLU A 22 -1.34 15.64 7.97
N PHE A 23 -2.67 15.76 8.02
CA PHE A 23 -3.47 15.43 9.20
C PHE A 23 -3.32 13.96 9.63
N LEU A 24 -3.33 13.02 8.69
CA LEU A 24 -3.13 11.60 8.99
C LEU A 24 -1.71 11.32 9.51
N GLN A 25 -0.68 11.93 8.94
CA GLN A 25 0.69 11.77 9.42
C GLN A 25 0.86 12.26 10.86
N GLN A 26 0.22 13.37 11.23
CA GLN A 26 0.24 13.92 12.59
C GLN A 26 -0.53 13.06 13.61
N THR A 27 -1.58 12.35 13.16
CA THR A 27 -2.45 11.57 14.04
C THR A 27 -2.05 10.10 14.16
N GLN A 28 -1.61 9.47 13.07
CA GLN A 28 -1.24 8.05 13.03
C GLN A 28 0.08 7.74 13.74
N SER A 29 0.95 8.73 13.91
CA SER A 29 2.22 8.56 14.62
C SER A 29 2.03 8.26 16.12
N LYS A 30 0.82 8.45 16.67
CA LYS A 30 0.49 8.14 18.06
C LYS A 30 0.02 6.69 18.20
N LYS A 31 0.83 5.84 18.84
CA LYS A 31 0.44 4.46 19.17
C LYS A 31 -0.71 4.45 20.18
N LEU A 32 -1.82 3.80 19.82
CA LEU A 32 -2.97 3.62 20.72
C LEU A 32 -2.83 2.31 21.50
N PRO A 33 -3.33 2.24 22.75
CA PRO A 33 -3.36 1.00 23.51
C PRO A 33 -4.33 -0.01 22.86
N ALA A 34 -4.03 -1.30 22.98
CA ALA A 34 -4.85 -2.38 22.40
C ALA A 34 -6.32 -2.35 22.86
N THR A 35 -6.59 -1.86 24.06
CA THR A 35 -7.96 -1.71 24.59
C THR A 35 -8.81 -0.71 23.82
N ALA A 36 -8.20 0.17 23.03
CA ALA A 36 -8.90 1.12 22.17
C ALA A 36 -9.33 0.52 20.83
N ALA A 37 -8.87 -0.67 20.44
CA ALA A 37 -9.10 -1.25 19.11
C ALA A 37 -10.58 -1.32 18.72
N ALA A 38 -11.45 -1.73 19.65
CA ALA A 38 -12.90 -1.84 19.41
C ALA A 38 -13.61 -0.48 19.17
N LYS A 39 -12.95 0.65 19.47
CA LYS A 39 -13.50 2.00 19.26
C LYS A 39 -12.99 2.65 17.97
N ILE A 40 -12.00 2.05 17.32
CA ILE A 40 -11.43 2.60 16.09
C ILE A 40 -12.31 2.15 14.92
N PRO A 41 -12.83 3.08 14.11
CA PRO A 41 -13.62 2.72 12.93
C PRO A 41 -12.75 1.99 11.91
N LEU A 42 -13.36 1.07 11.16
CA LEU A 42 -12.68 0.35 10.08
C LEU A 42 -12.33 1.30 8.93
N ASN A 43 -11.24 1.01 8.20
CA ASN A 43 -10.80 1.88 7.10
C ASN A 43 -11.87 2.15 6.03
N ILE A 44 -12.78 1.19 5.78
CA ILE A 44 -13.87 1.35 4.80
C ILE A 44 -14.94 2.36 5.24
N GLU A 45 -15.03 2.64 6.54
CA GLU A 45 -15.99 3.59 7.13
C GLU A 45 -15.35 4.97 7.36
N ARG A 46 -14.04 5.09 7.12
CA ARG A 46 -13.27 6.31 7.41
C ARG A 46 -13.24 7.25 6.21
N ASN A 47 -13.39 8.54 6.50
CA ASN A 47 -13.30 9.63 5.53
C ASN A 47 -12.24 10.63 5.99
N PRO A 48 -10.96 10.47 5.59
CA PRO A 48 -9.87 11.32 6.07
C PRO A 48 -10.08 12.82 5.84
N ILE A 49 -10.68 13.19 4.70
CA ILE A 49 -10.97 14.59 4.37
C ILE A 49 -12.00 15.19 5.33
N GLU A 50 -13.06 14.44 5.66
CA GLU A 50 -14.09 14.88 6.59
C GLU A 50 -13.59 14.93 8.03
N GLU A 51 -12.80 13.92 8.45
CA GLU A 51 -12.12 13.89 9.75
C GLU A 51 -11.22 15.12 9.93
N MET A 52 -10.43 15.47 8.90
CA MET A 52 -9.58 16.66 8.90
C MET A 52 -10.41 17.94 9.05
N TYR A 53 -11.49 18.12 8.27
CA TYR A 53 -12.35 19.30 8.41
C TYR A 53 -13.02 19.39 9.79
N ALA A 54 -13.47 18.27 10.35
CA ALA A 54 -14.02 18.23 11.69
C ALA A 54 -12.98 18.57 12.76
N ALA A 55 -11.72 18.14 12.58
CA ALA A 55 -10.61 18.46 13.47
C ALA A 55 -10.22 19.95 13.39
N GLU A 56 -10.23 20.53 12.20
CA GLU A 56 -9.97 21.97 11.95
C GLU A 56 -11.06 22.83 12.61
N GLN A 57 -12.34 22.47 12.45
CA GLN A 57 -13.46 23.15 13.12
C GLN A 57 -13.40 23.08 14.64
N ARG A 58 -12.83 21.98 15.18
CA ARG A 58 -12.63 21.79 16.63
C ARG A 58 -11.34 22.43 17.15
N GLY A 59 -10.49 22.98 16.28
CA GLY A 59 -9.18 23.53 16.65
C GLY A 59 -8.16 22.48 17.11
N ILE A 60 -8.36 21.21 16.75
CA ILE A 60 -7.45 20.10 17.09
C ILE A 60 -6.32 19.99 16.07
N TYR A 61 -6.59 20.41 14.83
CA TYR A 61 -5.65 20.44 13.72
C TYR A 61 -5.60 21.85 13.13
N GLU A 62 -4.40 22.35 12.91
CA GLU A 62 -4.15 23.58 12.16
C GLU A 62 -3.23 23.22 10.99
N SER A 63 -3.64 23.55 9.77
CA SER A 63 -2.82 23.29 8.59
C SER A 63 -1.67 24.30 8.54
N ASN A 64 -0.42 23.81 8.45
CA ASN A 64 0.79 24.64 8.51
C ASN A 64 1.07 25.44 7.23
N GLY A 65 0.06 25.68 6.38
CA GLY A 65 0.16 26.44 5.14
C GLY A 65 0.67 25.60 3.97
N LYS A 66 -0.17 25.52 2.93
CA LYS A 66 0.02 24.89 1.61
C LYS A 66 0.91 23.63 1.64
N PRO A 67 0.33 22.44 1.81
CA PRO A 67 1.10 21.22 1.59
C PRO A 67 1.63 21.24 0.15
N GLY A 68 2.96 21.20 0.02
CA GLY A 68 3.63 21.32 -1.27
C GLY A 68 3.42 20.06 -2.10
N VAL A 69 3.10 20.22 -3.38
CA VAL A 69 3.18 19.11 -4.32
C VAL A 69 4.66 18.78 -4.50
N GLN A 70 5.08 17.60 -4.00
CA GLN A 70 6.45 17.13 -4.20
C GLN A 70 6.69 16.96 -5.70
N SER A 71 7.65 17.70 -6.24
CA SER A 71 8.05 17.56 -7.63
C SER A 71 8.81 16.24 -7.79
N TYR A 72 8.11 15.19 -8.24
CA TYR A 72 8.74 13.94 -8.62
C TYR A 72 9.72 14.22 -9.77
N LYS A 73 11.01 14.00 -9.51
CA LYS A 73 12.00 13.90 -10.58
C LYS A 73 11.62 12.69 -11.41
N LYS A 74 11.51 12.85 -12.72
CA LYS A 74 11.37 11.74 -13.66
C LYS A 74 12.65 10.90 -13.52
N SER A 75 12.62 9.87 -12.68
CA SER A 75 13.57 8.77 -12.79
C SER A 75 13.17 8.05 -14.08
N ASP A 76 13.99 8.20 -15.13
CA ASP A 76 13.79 7.46 -16.37
C ASP A 76 13.98 5.93 -16.18
N ASP A 77 14.36 5.48 -14.98
CA ASP A 77 14.46 4.08 -14.55
C ASP A 77 13.15 3.51 -13.99
N PHE A 78 12.01 3.80 -14.63
CA PHE A 78 10.85 2.91 -14.42
C PHE A 78 11.14 1.60 -15.17
N VAL A 79 11.87 0.69 -14.52
CA VAL A 79 12.04 -0.68 -15.00
C VAL A 79 10.65 -1.31 -14.94
N ILE A 80 10.01 -1.41 -16.10
CA ILE A 80 8.80 -2.20 -16.28
C ILE A 80 9.28 -3.66 -16.25
N PRO A 81 9.03 -4.44 -15.18
CA PRO A 81 9.17 -5.89 -15.31
C PRO A 81 8.20 -6.32 -16.42
N PRO A 82 8.62 -7.16 -17.38
CA PRO A 82 7.78 -7.52 -18.52
C PRO A 82 6.55 -8.28 -18.01
N THR A 83 5.44 -7.58 -17.87
CA THR A 83 4.13 -8.15 -17.58
C THR A 83 3.34 -8.11 -18.88
N ASN A 84 3.19 -9.29 -19.49
CA ASN A 84 2.28 -9.48 -20.60
C ASN A 84 0.86 -9.13 -20.14
N ALA A 85 0.24 -8.23 -20.90
CA ALA A 85 -1.07 -7.65 -20.61
C ALA A 85 -2.19 -8.69 -20.77
N ALA A 86 -3.03 -8.82 -19.74
CA ALA A 86 -4.46 -9.07 -19.89
C ALA A 86 -5.18 -8.71 -18.57
N ALA A 87 -6.31 -8.02 -18.69
CA ALA A 87 -7.14 -7.55 -17.58
C ALA A 87 -7.80 -8.70 -16.78
N THR A 88 -8.26 -8.41 -15.55
CA THR A 88 -9.63 -8.68 -15.02
C THR A 88 -9.66 -8.93 -13.49
N THR A 89 -10.39 -8.05 -12.78
CA THR A 89 -11.22 -8.22 -11.56
C THR A 89 -10.71 -8.79 -10.22
N SER A 90 -10.91 -7.97 -9.18
CA SER A 90 -11.45 -8.25 -7.82
C SER A 90 -11.26 -9.61 -7.13
N THR A 91 -10.72 -9.61 -5.90
CA THR A 91 -11.32 -10.01 -4.60
C THR A 91 -10.18 -10.37 -3.61
N ALA A 92 -9.97 -9.61 -2.54
CA ALA A 92 -10.46 -9.81 -1.16
C ALA A 92 -9.76 -10.93 -0.33
N ALA A 93 -9.07 -10.47 0.73
CA ALA A 93 -8.69 -11.13 2.00
C ALA A 93 -7.67 -12.30 1.91
N SER A 94 -6.80 -12.59 2.89
CA SER A 94 -6.82 -12.32 4.33
C SER A 94 -5.45 -12.67 4.96
N VAL A 95 -4.99 -11.83 5.89
CA VAL A 95 -4.04 -12.02 7.03
C VAL A 95 -3.04 -13.21 7.06
N LEU A 96 -1.76 -12.91 7.38
CA LEU A 96 -1.19 -13.25 8.70
C LEU A 96 0.10 -12.46 9.02
N ASN A 97 0.18 -12.05 10.29
CA ASN A 97 1.22 -11.26 10.94
C ASN A 97 2.42 -12.13 11.35
N LYS A 98 3.66 -11.68 11.11
CA LYS A 98 4.82 -12.13 11.89
C LYS A 98 5.76 -10.96 12.18
N SER A 99 5.98 -10.78 13.47
CA SER A 99 6.73 -9.73 14.13
C SER A 99 8.22 -10.07 14.27
N SER A 100 9.08 -9.11 13.96
CA SER A 100 10.40 -8.85 14.60
C SER A 100 10.94 -7.58 13.96
N ASP A 101 10.82 -6.42 14.61
CA ASP A 101 11.87 -5.84 15.45
C ASP A 101 13.24 -5.79 14.76
N GLY A 102 13.63 -4.58 14.36
CA GLY A 102 15.03 -4.20 14.27
C GLY A 102 15.64 -4.12 12.87
N LEU A 103 15.96 -2.86 12.54
CA LEU A 103 17.10 -2.42 11.72
C LEU A 103 16.83 -2.17 10.23
N ALA A 104 17.47 -1.10 9.81
CA ALA A 104 17.27 -0.40 8.57
C ALA A 104 18.20 -0.94 7.49
N ASN A 105 17.78 -0.78 6.22
CA ASN A 105 18.64 -0.49 5.07
C ASN A 105 19.66 -1.62 4.76
N ASP A 106 19.45 -2.47 3.77
CA ASP A 106 19.65 -2.15 2.35
C ASP A 106 19.01 -3.27 1.49
N GLY A 107 18.70 -2.99 0.22
CA GLY A 107 18.06 -3.96 -0.69
C GLY A 107 18.88 -5.25 -0.96
N ASP A 108 20.11 -5.32 -0.45
CA ASP A 108 20.99 -6.50 -0.52
C ASP A 108 20.62 -7.57 0.53
N ASP A 109 19.93 -7.20 1.63
CA ASP A 109 19.58 -8.14 2.71
C ASP A 109 18.41 -9.08 2.33
N ILE A 110 17.56 -8.67 1.38
CA ILE A 110 16.39 -9.47 0.94
C ILE A 110 16.87 -10.68 0.14
N ASP A 111 17.86 -10.52 -0.74
CA ASP A 111 18.35 -11.62 -1.56
C ASP A 111 19.00 -12.71 -0.68
N ASP A 112 19.77 -12.30 0.34
CA ASP A 112 20.38 -13.22 1.33
C ASP A 112 19.32 -13.88 2.24
N GLU A 113 18.25 -13.18 2.61
CA GLU A 113 17.12 -13.74 3.39
C GLU A 113 16.31 -14.75 2.57
N LEU A 114 16.04 -14.44 1.29
CA LEU A 114 15.34 -15.34 0.37
C LEU A 114 16.16 -16.59 0.07
N ASP A 115 17.47 -16.48 -0.09
CA ASP A 115 18.36 -17.63 -0.29
C ASP A 115 18.37 -18.57 0.93
N LEU A 116 18.40 -18.02 2.15
CA LEU A 116 18.29 -18.79 3.39
C LEU A 116 16.90 -19.44 3.58
N GLU A 117 15.82 -18.76 3.16
CA GLU A 117 14.47 -19.30 3.19
C GLU A 117 14.31 -20.46 2.20
N ILE A 118 14.81 -20.30 0.97
CA ILE A 118 14.79 -21.30 -0.10
C ILE A 118 15.61 -22.55 0.27
N GLU A 119 16.79 -22.39 0.89
CA GLU A 119 17.60 -23.52 1.35
C GLU A 119 16.89 -24.35 2.44
N GLY A 120 15.97 -23.73 3.19
CA GLY A 120 15.10 -24.40 4.16
C GLY A 120 13.88 -25.10 3.56
N VAL A 121 13.55 -24.90 2.27
CA VAL A 121 12.40 -25.54 1.62
C VAL A 121 12.74 -26.99 1.26
N THR A 122 12.27 -27.93 2.09
CA THR A 122 12.29 -29.36 1.74
C THR A 122 11.07 -29.69 0.89
N LEU A 123 11.26 -29.77 -0.44
CA LEU A 123 10.25 -30.34 -1.33
C LEU A 123 10.17 -31.84 -1.07
N ASP A 124 9.00 -32.31 -0.62
CA ASP A 124 8.77 -33.74 -0.42
C ASP A 124 8.57 -34.42 -1.78
N ASP A 125 9.40 -35.40 -2.11
CA ASP A 125 9.31 -36.20 -3.34
C ASP A 125 8.01 -37.03 -3.42
N ASN A 126 7.24 -37.10 -2.33
CA ASN A 126 5.93 -37.76 -2.27
C ASN A 126 4.73 -36.79 -2.40
N ILE A 127 4.94 -35.54 -2.82
CA ILE A 127 3.83 -34.65 -3.18
C ILE A 127 3.07 -35.26 -4.36
N ASP A 128 1.82 -35.66 -4.12
CA ASP A 128 0.92 -36.20 -5.14
C ASP A 128 0.37 -35.07 -6.02
N THR A 129 0.99 -34.89 -7.19
CA THR A 129 0.54 -33.93 -8.20
C THR A 129 -0.41 -34.54 -9.23
N THR A 130 -0.81 -35.81 -9.07
CA THR A 130 -1.68 -36.52 -10.03
C THR A 130 -3.15 -36.07 -9.96
N ASP A 131 -3.54 -35.37 -8.90
CA ASP A 131 -4.86 -34.73 -8.75
C ASP A 131 -4.93 -33.34 -9.41
N VAL A 132 -3.80 -32.84 -9.92
CA VAL A 132 -3.73 -31.55 -10.59
C VAL A 132 -3.73 -31.77 -12.12
N ASN A 133 -4.91 -31.74 -12.72
CA ASN A 133 -5.10 -31.83 -14.17
C ASN A 133 -4.72 -30.50 -14.85
N LEU A 134 -3.43 -30.20 -14.96
CA LEU A 134 -2.92 -29.01 -15.66
C LEU A 134 -3.03 -29.10 -17.19
N ASP A 135 -3.32 -30.29 -17.69
CA ASP A 135 -3.30 -30.71 -19.08
C ASP A 135 -4.68 -30.65 -19.78
N ASP A 136 -5.79 -30.64 -19.02
CA ASP A 136 -7.14 -30.61 -19.59
C ASP A 136 -7.74 -29.18 -19.75
N ASP A 137 -7.35 -28.22 -18.91
CA ASP A 137 -7.93 -26.86 -18.94
C ASP A 137 -7.15 -25.86 -19.82
N PHE A 138 -5.89 -26.15 -20.19
CA PHE A 138 -5.06 -25.21 -20.97
C PHE A 138 -5.10 -25.45 -22.50
N LEU A 139 -5.68 -26.56 -22.95
CA LEU A 139 -5.73 -26.97 -24.37
C LEU A 139 -7.15 -26.94 -24.99
N SER A 140 -8.18 -26.50 -24.27
CA SER A 140 -9.52 -26.28 -24.84
C SER A 140 -9.66 -24.84 -25.37
N ASP A 141 -9.10 -24.61 -26.56
CA ASP A 141 -9.32 -23.40 -27.37
C ASP A 141 -10.59 -23.62 -28.23
N ASP A 142 -11.69 -22.93 -27.90
CA ASP A 142 -12.87 -22.68 -28.77
C ASP A 142 -13.08 -21.16 -28.90
#